data_AF-A0A495TSI1-F1
#
_entry.id   AF-A0A495TSI1-F1
#
_cell.length_a   1.000
_cell.length_b   1.000
_cell.length_c   1.000
_cell.angle_alpha   90.00
_cell.angle_beta   90.00
_cell.angle_gamma   90.00
#
_symmetry.space_group_name_H-M   'P 1'
#
loop_
_entity.id
_entity.type
_entity.pdbx_description
1 polymer ?
#
loop_
_entity_poly.entity_id
_entity_poly.type
_entity_poly.pdbx_seq_one_letter_code
_entity_poly.pdbx_strand_id
1 'polypeptide(L)'
;MTRTGKQSAALRADFLRHELQEAAPRATGVEGYMEHDAAVYRTLLESTRAIPWKIDWASMEFAYIGPQIEALLGWAPSSWNSVQDWAARMHPEDRDKVVEFCVAQSKAGTDHEADYRALTSRGEYVWLRDVVHVVRDERGEVSALVGFMFDISERKKVEEKLAALQLELEALSFKDGLTSVGNRREFDAVLQREWSAAQRHGSPLSPALARLRGVGKMPLCSLTSHHPGPMP
;
A
#
# COMPACT_ATOMS: atom_id res chain seq x y z
N MET A 1 -7.07 46.49 -25.86
CA MET A 1 -6.10 45.56 -26.47
C MET A 1 -5.02 45.29 -25.44
N THR A 2 -5.23 44.30 -24.58
CA THR A 2 -4.54 42.99 -24.58
C THR A 2 -3.04 43.06 -24.33
N ARG A 3 -2.60 42.56 -23.16
CA ARG A 3 -1.72 41.37 -22.97
C ARG A 3 -0.99 41.46 -21.62
N THR A 4 -1.49 40.80 -20.57
CA THR A 4 -0.98 39.52 -19.99
C THR A 4 0.50 39.52 -19.60
N GLY A 5 0.81 39.29 -18.30
CA GLY A 5 2.16 38.85 -17.89
C GLY A 5 2.52 38.95 -16.40
N LYS A 6 2.17 37.90 -15.63
CA LYS A 6 2.90 37.26 -14.51
C LYS A 6 3.72 38.10 -13.49
N GLN A 7 3.45 37.84 -12.20
CA GLN A 7 4.36 37.38 -11.12
C GLN A 7 3.85 37.95 -9.79
N SER A 8 3.41 37.16 -8.82
CA SER A 8 4.16 36.24 -7.94
C SER A 8 3.94 36.77 -6.52
N ALA A 9 3.25 35.97 -5.71
CA ALA A 9 2.91 36.31 -4.33
C ALA A 9 4.18 36.60 -3.51
N ALA A 10 4.22 37.77 -2.91
CA ALA A 10 5.16 38.14 -1.87
C ALA A 10 4.35 38.52 -0.65
N LEU A 11 4.37 37.69 0.39
CA LEU A 11 4.17 38.14 1.77
C LEU A 11 5.12 37.32 2.64
N ARG A 12 6.11 38.06 3.15
CA ARG A 12 7.20 37.63 4.02
C ARG A 12 6.65 37.39 5.43
N ALA A 13 7.39 36.55 6.14
CA ALA A 13 7.28 36.21 7.56
C ALA A 13 6.93 37.39 8.47
N ASP A 14 5.93 37.21 9.34
CA ASP A 14 5.73 37.95 10.59
C ASP A 14 4.70 37.25 11.50
N PHE A 15 5.00 36.05 12.01
CA PHE A 15 4.19 35.48 13.10
C PHE A 15 4.93 34.59 14.12
N LEU A 16 6.25 34.75 14.29
CA LEU A 16 7.00 34.05 15.35
C LEU A 16 7.87 35.01 16.17
N ARG A 17 7.25 36.03 16.76
CA ARG A 17 7.84 36.79 17.88
C ARG A 17 6.73 37.24 18.84
N HIS A 18 6.43 36.41 19.84
CA HIS A 18 5.98 36.91 21.13
C HIS A 18 6.50 35.98 22.25
N GLU A 19 7.58 36.47 22.86
CA GLU A 19 7.93 36.48 24.29
C GLU A 19 7.89 35.17 25.09
N LEU A 20 9.11 34.65 25.31
CA LEU A 20 9.54 33.98 26.52
C LEU A 20 9.48 34.95 27.71
N GLN A 21 8.52 34.77 28.64
CA GLN A 21 8.69 34.97 30.08
C GLN A 21 7.35 34.82 30.80
N GLU A 22 7.06 33.66 31.39
CA GLU A 22 6.30 33.60 32.64
C GLU A 22 6.82 32.46 33.53
N ALA A 23 6.99 32.78 34.80
CA ALA A 23 7.66 32.00 35.82
C ALA A 23 6.85 30.74 36.24
N ALA A 24 7.57 29.66 36.51
CA ALA A 24 7.01 28.40 36.97
C ALA A 24 6.21 28.54 38.29
N PRO A 25 4.95 28.06 38.36
CA PRO A 25 4.31 27.78 39.64
C PRO A 25 4.83 26.45 40.21
N ARG A 26 5.07 26.46 41.52
CA ARG A 26 5.55 25.34 42.33
C ARG A 26 4.62 24.12 42.23
N ALA A 27 5.25 22.96 42.27
CA ALA A 27 4.66 21.63 42.18
C ALA A 27 3.48 21.39 43.14
N THR A 28 2.29 21.23 42.57
CA THR A 28 1.19 20.35 43.03
C THR A 28 0.16 20.31 41.88
N GLY A 29 0.23 19.31 41.00
CA GLY A 29 -0.73 19.22 39.87
C GLY A 29 -0.37 18.31 38.70
N VAL A 30 0.56 17.36 38.84
CA VAL A 30 0.95 16.46 37.74
C VAL A 30 -0.05 15.31 37.53
N GLU A 31 -0.88 14.99 38.53
CA GLU A 31 -1.83 13.86 38.46
C GLU A 31 -3.11 14.16 37.66
N GLY A 32 -3.49 15.44 37.48
CA GLY A 32 -4.75 15.80 36.81
C GLY A 32 -4.73 15.88 35.28
N TYR A 33 -3.55 16.05 34.67
CA TYR A 33 -3.42 16.19 33.21
C TYR A 33 -3.45 14.84 32.47
N MET A 34 -3.17 13.72 33.14
CA MET A 34 -3.12 12.40 32.52
C MET A 34 -4.49 11.70 32.43
N GLU A 35 -5.47 12.10 33.25
CA GLU A 35 -6.79 11.44 33.33
C GLU A 35 -7.73 11.81 32.17
N HIS A 36 -7.69 13.05 31.69
CA HIS A 36 -8.51 13.48 30.53
C HIS A 36 -8.02 12.88 29.21
N ASP A 37 -6.74 12.52 29.14
CA ASP A 37 -6.09 11.97 27.96
C ASP A 37 -6.32 10.45 27.84
N ALA A 38 -6.28 9.71 28.95
CA ALA A 38 -6.40 8.25 28.92
C ALA A 38 -7.73 7.75 28.31
N ALA A 39 -8.83 8.46 28.54
CA ALA A 39 -10.13 8.12 27.95
C ALA A 39 -10.16 8.40 26.44
N VAL A 40 -9.66 9.56 26.00
CA VAL A 40 -9.59 9.94 24.59
C VAL A 40 -8.62 9.02 23.83
N TYR A 41 -7.43 8.76 24.36
CA TYR A 41 -6.47 7.82 23.78
C TYR A 41 -7.05 6.42 23.69
N ARG A 42 -7.74 5.94 24.73
CA ARG A 42 -8.43 4.64 24.69
C ARG A 42 -9.48 4.59 23.59
N THR A 43 -10.32 5.62 23.47
CA THR A 43 -11.34 5.69 22.41
C THR A 43 -10.72 5.74 21.01
N LEU A 44 -9.65 6.50 20.81
CA LEU A 44 -8.94 6.56 19.54
C LEU A 44 -8.35 5.18 19.17
N LEU A 45 -7.72 4.50 20.13
CA LEU A 45 -7.17 3.15 19.92
C LEU A 45 -8.26 2.12 19.63
N GLU A 46 -9.36 2.14 20.37
CA GLU A 46 -10.51 1.25 20.17
C GLU A 46 -11.17 1.46 18.79
N SER A 47 -11.33 2.72 18.37
CA SER A 47 -11.94 3.05 17.07
C SER A 47 -11.06 2.66 15.88
N THR A 48 -9.73 2.76 16.03
CA THR A 48 -8.78 2.50 14.93
C THR A 48 -8.56 1.00 14.70
N ARG A 49 -9.03 0.13 15.61
CA ARG A 49 -8.76 -1.33 15.62
C ARG A 49 -7.26 -1.66 15.55
N ALA A 50 -6.41 -0.71 15.92
CA ALA A 50 -4.99 -0.89 16.01
C ALA A 50 -4.67 -1.75 17.24
N ILE A 51 -3.67 -2.61 17.13
CA ILE A 51 -3.17 -3.40 18.25
C ILE A 51 -1.92 -2.71 18.78
N PRO A 52 -2.02 -1.92 19.87
CA PRO A 52 -0.84 -1.34 20.50
C PRO A 52 0.06 -2.42 21.06
N TRP A 53 1.37 -2.23 21.00
CA TRP A 53 2.34 -3.10 21.66
C TRP A 53 3.57 -2.32 22.11
N LYS A 54 4.29 -2.91 23.07
CA LYS A 54 5.57 -2.42 23.58
C LYS A 54 6.50 -3.60 23.83
N ILE A 55 7.73 -3.47 23.37
CA ILE A 55 8.83 -4.39 23.64
C ILE A 55 9.89 -3.67 24.46
N ASP A 56 10.38 -4.31 25.52
CA ASP A 56 11.57 -3.88 26.23
C ASP A 56 12.82 -4.23 25.41
N TRP A 57 13.71 -3.26 25.17
CA TRP A 57 14.88 -3.50 24.32
C TRP A 57 15.93 -4.40 24.95
N ALA A 58 16.04 -4.40 26.28
CA ALA A 58 17.07 -5.17 26.98
C ALA A 58 16.70 -6.66 27.05
N SER A 59 15.43 -6.98 27.34
CA SER A 59 14.96 -8.38 27.39
C SER A 59 14.46 -8.90 26.05
N MET A 60 14.12 -8.01 25.11
CA MET A 60 13.41 -8.35 23.86
C MET A 60 12.06 -9.05 24.12
N GLU A 61 11.45 -8.75 25.26
CA GLU A 61 10.15 -9.26 25.68
C GLU A 61 9.04 -8.23 25.42
N PHE A 62 7.84 -8.72 25.13
CA PHE A 62 6.65 -7.89 25.07
C PHE A 62 6.29 -7.43 26.49
N ALA A 63 6.56 -6.17 26.79
CA ALA A 63 6.07 -5.53 28.00
C ALA A 63 4.55 -5.30 27.96
N TYR A 64 3.99 -5.16 26.76
CA TYR A 64 2.55 -5.04 26.54
C TYR A 64 2.16 -5.43 25.11
N ILE A 65 1.00 -6.07 24.96
CA ILE A 65 0.31 -6.23 23.68
C ILE A 65 -1.20 -6.06 23.91
N GLY A 66 -1.84 -5.28 23.05
CA GLY A 66 -3.26 -4.95 23.16
C GLY A 66 -4.14 -6.19 23.04
N PRO A 67 -5.24 -6.28 23.80
CA PRO A 67 -6.14 -7.45 23.79
C PRO A 67 -6.80 -7.69 22.43
N GLN A 68 -6.82 -6.69 21.55
CA GLN A 68 -7.31 -6.77 20.18
C GLN A 68 -6.58 -7.85 19.35
N ILE A 69 -5.33 -8.20 19.72
CA ILE A 69 -4.57 -9.27 19.04
C ILE A 69 -5.28 -10.62 19.10
N GLU A 70 -6.00 -10.91 20.19
CA GLU A 70 -6.70 -12.16 20.37
C GLU A 70 -7.95 -12.23 19.49
N ALA A 71 -8.68 -11.11 19.37
CA ALA A 71 -9.82 -11.04 18.46
C ALA A 71 -9.39 -11.22 16.99
N LEU A 72 -8.19 -10.73 16.63
CA LEU A 72 -7.68 -10.80 15.26
C LEU A 72 -7.01 -12.14 14.93
N LEU A 73 -6.05 -12.58 15.76
CA LEU A 73 -5.24 -13.77 15.48
C LEU A 73 -5.67 -15.00 16.29
N GLY A 74 -6.50 -14.84 17.32
CA GLY A 74 -6.96 -15.95 18.17
C GLY A 74 -5.91 -16.45 19.17
N TRP A 75 -4.82 -15.71 19.38
CA TRP A 75 -3.81 -15.99 20.40
C TRP A 75 -4.02 -15.07 21.60
N ALA A 76 -4.09 -15.64 22.81
CA ALA A 76 -4.20 -14.86 24.04
C ALA A 76 -3.00 -13.88 24.17
N PRO A 77 -3.20 -12.65 24.66
CA PRO A 77 -2.13 -11.67 24.84
C PRO A 77 -0.96 -12.22 25.67
N SER A 78 -1.26 -13.03 26.70
CA SER A 78 -0.26 -13.69 27.56
C SER A 78 0.61 -14.72 26.84
N SER A 79 0.26 -15.14 25.63
CA SER A 79 1.09 -16.04 24.82
C SER A 79 2.20 -15.31 24.06
N TRP A 80 2.19 -13.98 24.04
CA TRP A 80 3.20 -13.15 23.37
C TRP A 80 4.23 -12.71 24.39
N ASN A 81 5.25 -13.53 24.63
CA ASN A 81 6.27 -13.23 25.63
C ASN A 81 7.43 -12.46 25.03
N SER A 82 7.83 -12.83 23.81
CA SER A 82 9.07 -12.33 23.20
C SER A 82 8.95 -12.10 21.71
N VAL A 83 9.93 -11.39 21.14
CA VAL A 83 10.04 -11.23 19.68
C VAL A 83 10.14 -12.55 18.92
N GLN A 84 10.54 -13.65 19.58
CA GLN A 84 10.57 -14.98 19.00
C GLN A 84 9.15 -15.52 18.77
N ASP A 85 8.18 -15.20 19.64
CA ASP A 85 6.77 -15.55 19.42
C ASP A 85 6.23 -14.86 18.18
N TRP A 86 6.61 -13.60 17.98
CA TRP A 86 6.28 -12.83 16.78
C TRP A 86 6.88 -13.44 15.51
N ALA A 87 8.19 -13.72 15.50
CA ALA A 87 8.83 -14.35 14.36
C ALA A 87 8.26 -15.74 14.04
N ALA A 88 7.99 -16.55 15.08
CA ALA A 88 7.45 -17.90 14.93
C ALA A 88 6.03 -17.92 14.35
N ARG A 89 5.23 -16.89 14.65
CA ARG A 89 3.85 -16.71 14.14
C ARG A 89 3.81 -15.85 12.88
N MET A 90 4.92 -15.74 12.15
CA MET A 90 4.98 -15.16 10.81
C MET A 90 5.06 -16.26 9.75
N HIS A 91 4.47 -16.00 8.58
CA HIS A 91 4.57 -16.87 7.41
C HIS A 91 6.04 -17.16 7.06
N PRO A 92 6.41 -18.42 6.75
CA PRO A 92 7.81 -18.80 6.53
C PRO A 92 8.53 -18.00 5.43
N GLU A 93 7.84 -17.67 4.34
CA GLU A 93 8.41 -16.88 3.23
C GLU A 93 8.71 -15.41 3.61
N ASP A 94 8.01 -14.87 4.62
CA ASP A 94 8.16 -13.47 5.02
C ASP A 94 9.19 -13.33 6.16
N ARG A 95 9.31 -14.38 6.99
CA ARG A 95 10.02 -14.39 8.27
C ARG A 95 11.42 -13.81 8.18
N ASP A 96 12.30 -14.43 7.39
CA ASP A 96 13.72 -14.06 7.41
C ASP A 96 13.91 -12.62 6.97
N LYS A 97 13.28 -12.24 5.86
CA LYS A 97 13.38 -10.89 5.30
C LYS A 97 12.85 -9.81 6.25
N VAL A 98 11.68 -10.03 6.86
CA VAL A 98 11.03 -9.04 7.73
C VAL A 98 11.78 -8.92 9.05
N VAL A 99 12.16 -10.05 9.67
CA VAL A 99 12.90 -10.05 10.93
C VAL A 99 14.26 -9.37 10.76
N GLU A 100 15.01 -9.71 9.72
CA GLU A 100 16.30 -9.08 9.44
C GLU A 100 16.18 -7.57 9.25
N PHE A 101 15.19 -7.13 8.48
CA PHE A 101 14.89 -5.72 8.27
C PHE A 101 14.56 -5.00 9.59
N CYS A 102 13.60 -5.51 10.37
CA CYS A 102 13.18 -4.87 11.62
C CYS A 102 14.31 -4.83 12.66
N VAL A 103 15.13 -5.89 12.74
CA VAL A 103 16.30 -5.92 13.63
C VAL A 103 17.34 -4.88 13.21
N ALA A 104 17.63 -4.76 11.92
CA ALA A 104 18.59 -3.78 11.41
C ALA A 104 18.12 -2.35 11.68
N GLN A 105 16.85 -2.05 11.39
CA GLN A 105 16.27 -0.71 11.60
C GLN A 105 16.22 -0.34 13.09
N SER A 106 15.77 -1.27 13.94
CA SER A 106 15.73 -1.06 15.40
C SER A 106 17.12 -0.78 15.98
N LYS A 107 18.15 -1.54 15.56
CA LYS A 107 19.54 -1.31 15.99
C LYS A 107 20.10 0.02 15.50
N ALA A 108 19.69 0.48 14.32
CA ALA A 108 20.02 1.80 13.81
C ALA A 108 19.19 2.92 14.47
N GLY A 109 18.29 2.59 15.40
CA GLY A 109 17.37 3.49 16.04
C GLY A 109 16.36 4.15 15.09
N THR A 110 16.08 3.54 13.95
CA THR A 110 15.24 4.13 12.91
C THR A 110 13.83 3.56 12.98
N ASP A 111 12.84 4.46 13.05
CA ASP A 111 11.43 4.10 12.91
C ASP A 111 11.19 3.38 11.59
N HIS A 112 10.33 2.37 11.59
CA HIS A 112 10.12 1.52 10.43
C HIS A 112 8.71 0.91 10.42
N GLU A 113 8.30 0.46 9.24
CA GLU A 113 7.09 -0.33 9.07
C GLU A 113 7.36 -1.58 8.23
N ALA A 114 6.63 -2.65 8.49
CA ALA A 114 6.69 -3.88 7.70
C ALA A 114 5.31 -4.49 7.52
N ASP A 115 5.03 -4.93 6.29
CA ASP A 115 3.84 -5.73 5.95
C ASP A 115 4.25 -7.21 5.94
N TYR A 116 3.51 -8.07 6.64
CA TYR A 116 3.75 -9.51 6.68
C TYR A 116 2.49 -10.32 6.92
N ARG A 117 2.54 -11.61 6.58
CA ARG A 117 1.47 -12.57 6.88
C ARG A 117 1.66 -13.15 8.29
N ALA A 118 0.71 -12.89 9.17
CA ALA A 118 0.68 -13.40 10.54
C ALA A 118 -0.21 -14.65 10.64
N LEU A 119 0.27 -15.65 11.38
CA LEU A 119 -0.40 -16.93 11.62
C LEU A 119 -1.47 -16.79 12.70
N THR A 120 -2.70 -17.18 12.38
CA THR A 120 -3.79 -17.28 13.34
C THR A 120 -3.74 -18.61 14.10
N SER A 121 -4.39 -18.68 15.26
CA SER A 121 -4.51 -19.92 16.04
C SER A 121 -5.30 -21.02 15.32
N ARG A 122 -5.99 -20.67 14.23
CA ARG A 122 -6.68 -21.59 13.32
C ARG A 122 -5.80 -22.14 12.20
N GLY A 123 -4.56 -21.68 12.08
CA GLY A 123 -3.63 -22.08 11.03
C GLY A 123 -3.77 -21.31 9.71
N GLU A 124 -4.55 -20.24 9.70
CA GLU A 124 -4.71 -19.34 8.55
C GLU A 124 -3.74 -18.16 8.64
N TYR A 125 -3.63 -17.39 7.57
CA TYR A 125 -2.81 -16.18 7.54
C TYR A 125 -3.64 -14.93 7.30
N VAL A 126 -3.34 -13.88 8.06
CA VAL A 126 -3.87 -12.53 7.85
C VAL A 126 -2.72 -11.57 7.57
N TRP A 127 -2.97 -10.54 6.78
CA TRP A 127 -1.96 -9.52 6.50
C TRP A 127 -1.95 -8.47 7.61
N LEU A 128 -0.81 -8.30 8.26
CA LEU A 128 -0.56 -7.23 9.21
C LEU A 128 0.40 -6.22 8.63
N ARG A 129 0.16 -4.95 8.93
CA ARG A 129 1.16 -3.89 8.91
C ARG A 129 1.58 -3.60 10.34
N ASP A 130 2.87 -3.69 10.62
CA ASP A 130 3.43 -3.31 11.90
C ASP A 130 4.20 -2.00 11.76
N VAL A 131 3.86 -1.01 12.57
CA VAL A 131 4.49 0.31 12.60
C VAL A 131 5.24 0.45 13.91
N VAL A 132 6.55 0.64 13.82
CA VAL A 132 7.49 0.61 14.94
C VAL A 132 8.11 1.99 15.14
N HIS A 133 8.01 2.51 16.36
CA HIS A 133 8.74 3.67 16.85
C HIS A 133 9.82 3.24 17.83
N VAL A 134 11.05 3.70 17.58
CA VAL A 134 12.20 3.39 18.44
C VAL A 134 12.32 4.43 19.54
N VAL A 135 12.10 4.00 20.78
CA VAL A 135 12.24 4.84 21.97
C VAL A 135 13.70 4.81 22.44
N ARG A 136 14.23 6.00 22.73
CA ARG A 136 15.59 6.19 23.24
C ARG A 136 15.57 6.70 24.67
N ASP A 137 16.59 6.35 25.44
CA ASP A 137 16.82 6.91 26.77
C ASP A 137 17.53 8.28 26.71
N GLU A 138 17.80 8.86 27.88
CA GLU A 138 18.50 10.14 28.03
C GLU A 138 19.95 10.12 27.49
N ARG A 139 20.54 8.93 27.30
CA ARG A 139 21.87 8.74 26.75
C ARG A 139 21.86 8.60 25.23
N GLY A 140 20.67 8.57 24.62
CA GLY A 140 20.47 8.39 23.19
C GLY A 140 20.47 6.92 22.76
N GLU A 141 20.54 5.98 23.69
CA GLU A 141 20.54 4.55 23.43
C GLU A 141 19.11 4.01 23.32
N VAL A 142 18.90 2.98 22.51
CA VAL A 142 17.58 2.35 22.35
C VAL A 142 17.16 1.71 23.67
N SER A 143 15.97 2.04 24.15
CA SER A 143 15.44 1.56 25.44
C SER A 143 14.17 0.72 25.29
N ALA A 144 13.35 1.00 24.29
CA ALA A 144 12.15 0.24 24.00
C ALA A 144 11.74 0.39 22.53
N LEU A 145 10.91 -0.55 22.07
CA LEU A 145 10.17 -0.42 20.83
C LEU A 145 8.69 -0.29 21.19
N VAL A 146 7.99 0.66 20.58
CA VAL A 146 6.53 0.82 20.73
C VAL A 146 5.90 0.92 19.37
N GLY A 147 4.67 0.45 19.23
CA GLY A 147 4.07 0.43 17.92
C GLY A 147 2.63 -0.02 17.89
N PHE A 148 2.15 -0.17 16.66
CA PHE A 148 0.81 -0.61 16.35
C PHE A 148 0.83 -1.62 15.21
N MET A 149 0.07 -2.71 15.38
CA MET A 149 -0.27 -3.60 14.28
C MET A 149 -1.66 -3.25 13.73
N PHE A 150 -1.78 -3.26 12.41
CA PHE A 150 -3.02 -3.00 11.67
C PHE A 150 -3.34 -4.19 10.77
N ASP A 151 -4.58 -4.66 10.81
CA ASP A 151 -5.08 -5.60 9.81
C ASP A 151 -5.25 -4.89 8.46
N ILE A 152 -4.47 -5.32 7.47
CA ILE A 152 -4.52 -4.80 6.10
C ILE A 152 -5.05 -5.84 5.11
N SER A 153 -5.68 -6.92 5.60
CA SER A 153 -6.16 -8.04 4.77
C SER A 153 -7.16 -7.60 3.73
N GLU A 154 -8.14 -6.75 4.09
CA GLU A 154 -9.11 -6.23 3.13
C GLU A 154 -8.45 -5.36 2.06
N ARG A 155 -7.48 -4.52 2.46
CA ARG A 155 -6.69 -3.73 1.50
C ARG A 155 -5.94 -4.63 0.52
N LYS A 156 -5.29 -5.69 1.02
CA LYS A 156 -4.55 -6.66 0.20
C LYS A 156 -5.46 -7.43 -0.76
N LYS A 157 -6.63 -7.88 -0.31
CA LYS A 157 -7.63 -8.53 -1.19
C LYS A 157 -8.10 -7.60 -2.31
N VAL A 158 -8.30 -6.32 -2.01
CA VAL A 158 -8.67 -5.32 -3.02
C VAL A 158 -7.52 -5.09 -4.01
N GLU A 159 -6.28 -4.95 -3.53
CA GLU A 159 -5.07 -4.83 -4.36
C GLU A 159 -4.92 -6.04 -5.30
N GLU A 160 -5.06 -7.27 -4.78
CA GLU A 160 -4.98 -8.51 -5.55
C GLU A 160 -6.09 -8.62 -6.59
N LYS A 161 -7.33 -8.30 -6.21
CA LYS A 161 -8.47 -8.30 -7.14
C LYS A 161 -8.28 -7.29 -8.27
N LEU A 162 -7.77 -6.11 -7.94
CA LEU A 162 -7.49 -5.06 -8.92
C LEU A 162 -6.38 -5.50 -9.89
N ALA A 163 -5.31 -6.10 -9.39
CA ALA A 163 -4.25 -6.66 -10.21
C ALA A 163 -4.74 -7.79 -11.14
N ALA A 164 -5.58 -8.69 -10.63
CA ALA A 164 -6.18 -9.76 -11.42
C ALA A 164 -7.06 -9.23 -12.55
N LEU A 165 -7.92 -8.23 -12.26
CA LEU A 165 -8.76 -7.59 -13.26
C LEU A 165 -7.93 -6.83 -14.30
N GLN A 166 -6.85 -6.17 -13.89
CA GLN A 166 -5.92 -5.50 -14.82
C GLN A 166 -5.30 -6.51 -15.79
N LEU A 167 -4.82 -7.64 -15.28
CA LEU A 167 -4.26 -8.71 -16.10
C LEU A 167 -5.29 -9.27 -17.09
N GLU A 168 -6.54 -9.47 -16.64
CA GLU A 168 -7.63 -9.94 -17.50
C GLU A 168 -7.97 -8.92 -18.60
N LEU A 169 -8.07 -7.64 -18.25
CA LEU A 169 -8.31 -6.56 -19.21
C LEU A 169 -7.17 -6.42 -20.22
N GLU A 170 -5.93 -6.56 -19.77
CA GLU A 170 -4.76 -6.57 -20.65
C GLU A 170 -4.84 -7.72 -21.65
N ALA A 171 -5.14 -8.94 -21.19
CA ALA A 171 -5.29 -10.12 -22.04
C ALA A 171 -6.40 -9.94 -23.10
N LEU A 172 -7.55 -9.39 -22.71
CA LEU A 172 -8.63 -9.07 -23.65
C LEU A 172 -8.25 -7.95 -24.62
N SER A 173 -7.48 -6.96 -24.18
CA SER A 173 -7.02 -5.84 -25.03
C SER A 173 -6.09 -6.26 -26.15
N PHE A 174 -5.54 -7.48 -26.10
CA PHE A 174 -4.68 -8.05 -27.14
C PHE A 174 -5.45 -8.84 -28.21
N LYS A 175 -6.75 -9.10 -28.02
CA LYS A 175 -7.55 -9.89 -28.96
C LYS A 175 -8.42 -9.01 -29.85
N ASP A 176 -8.65 -9.48 -31.08
CA ASP A 176 -9.65 -8.93 -32.00
C ASP A 176 -11.04 -9.46 -31.61
N GLY A 177 -12.02 -8.57 -31.51
CA GLY A 177 -13.35 -8.90 -30.98
C GLY A 177 -14.19 -9.81 -31.90
N LEU A 178 -13.87 -9.88 -33.20
CA LEU A 178 -14.62 -10.70 -34.16
C LEU A 178 -14.04 -12.11 -34.30
N THR A 179 -12.71 -12.22 -34.29
CA THR A 179 -11.99 -13.46 -34.63
C THR A 179 -11.28 -14.10 -33.45
N SER A 180 -11.18 -13.41 -32.32
CA SER A 180 -10.39 -13.80 -31.15
C SER A 180 -8.90 -14.05 -31.43
N VAL A 181 -8.42 -13.73 -32.64
CA VAL A 181 -6.99 -13.73 -32.97
C VAL A 181 -6.32 -12.49 -32.40
N GLY A 182 -4.98 -12.51 -32.33
CA GLY A 182 -4.25 -11.35 -31.84
C GLY A 182 -4.48 -10.12 -32.71
N ASN A 183 -4.82 -9.01 -32.06
CA ASN A 183 -5.01 -7.74 -32.73
C ASN A 183 -3.66 -7.08 -33.03
N ARG A 184 -3.71 -5.88 -33.61
CA ARG A 184 -2.49 -5.14 -33.97
C ARG A 184 -1.56 -4.92 -32.79
N ARG A 185 -2.10 -4.64 -31.60
CA ARG A 185 -1.33 -4.41 -30.38
C ARG A 185 -0.57 -5.67 -29.96
N GLU A 186 -1.20 -6.85 -30.07
CA GLU A 186 -0.54 -8.13 -29.76
C GLU A 186 0.55 -8.44 -30.78
N PHE A 187 0.28 -8.22 -32.06
CA PHE A 187 1.27 -8.36 -33.12
C PHE A 187 2.50 -7.48 -32.86
N ASP A 188 2.31 -6.19 -32.57
CA ASP A 188 3.42 -5.26 -32.34
C ASP A 188 4.24 -5.65 -31.09
N ALA A 189 3.57 -6.06 -30.00
CA ALA A 189 4.23 -6.50 -28.78
C ALA A 189 5.05 -7.79 -28.97
N VAL A 190 4.48 -8.80 -29.65
CA VAL A 190 5.18 -10.04 -29.95
C VAL A 190 6.34 -9.79 -30.91
N LEU A 191 6.12 -9.01 -31.98
CA LEU A 191 7.17 -8.68 -32.95
C LEU A 191 8.37 -8.03 -32.27
N GLN A 192 8.14 -7.07 -31.37
CA GLN A 192 9.22 -6.39 -30.63
C GLN A 192 10.00 -7.36 -29.73
N ARG A 193 9.29 -8.25 -29.03
CA ARG A 193 9.90 -9.28 -28.17
C ARG A 193 10.77 -10.23 -28.97
N GLU A 194 10.21 -10.80 -30.04
CA GLU A 194 10.92 -11.76 -30.89
C GLU A 194 12.10 -11.09 -31.58
N TRP A 195 11.94 -9.86 -32.08
CA TRP A 195 13.03 -9.08 -32.68
C TRP A 195 14.20 -8.89 -31.72
N SER A 196 13.90 -8.57 -30.45
CA SER A 196 14.93 -8.43 -29.41
C SER A 196 15.63 -9.77 -29.12
N ALA A 197 14.91 -10.89 -29.13
CA ALA A 197 15.49 -12.21 -28.94
C ALA A 197 16.36 -12.63 -30.14
N ALA A 198 15.90 -12.38 -31.35
CA ALA A 198 16.65 -12.61 -32.59
C ALA A 198 17.97 -11.85 -32.60
N GLN A 199 17.99 -10.59 -32.17
CA GLN A 199 19.23 -9.83 -32.04
C GLN A 199 20.20 -10.44 -31.04
N ARG A 200 19.71 -10.97 -29.91
CA ARG A 200 20.56 -11.59 -28.89
C ARG A 200 21.11 -12.96 -29.31
N HIS A 201 20.31 -13.74 -30.03
CA HIS A 201 20.62 -15.15 -30.33
C HIS A 201 21.05 -15.40 -31.78
N GLY A 202 21.00 -14.38 -32.65
CA GLY A 202 21.34 -14.50 -34.07
C GLY A 202 20.31 -15.30 -34.89
N SER A 203 19.11 -15.52 -34.35
CA SER A 203 18.06 -16.29 -35.02
C SER A 203 17.31 -15.44 -36.05
N PRO A 204 17.08 -15.92 -37.29
CA PRO A 204 16.31 -15.17 -38.30
C PRO A 204 14.81 -15.14 -37.98
N LEU A 205 14.13 -14.05 -38.35
CA LEU A 205 12.68 -13.85 -38.22
C LEU A 205 12.05 -13.51 -39.57
N SER A 206 10.85 -14.06 -39.81
CA SER A 206 10.09 -13.86 -41.06
C SER A 206 8.63 -13.49 -40.77
N PRO A 207 8.27 -12.20 -40.71
CA PRO A 207 6.87 -11.79 -40.58
C PRO A 207 6.11 -11.99 -41.91
N ALA A 208 4.85 -12.41 -41.82
CA ALA A 208 3.97 -12.60 -42.98
C ALA A 208 2.70 -11.77 -42.85
N LEU A 209 2.23 -11.21 -43.98
CA LEU A 209 0.97 -10.49 -44.08
C LEU A 209 0.11 -11.10 -45.18
N ALA A 210 -1.10 -11.55 -44.83
CA ALA A 210 -2.08 -12.09 -45.78
C ALA A 210 -3.32 -11.20 -45.83
N ARG A 211 -3.79 -10.87 -47.04
CA ARG A 211 -5.02 -10.09 -47.26
C ARG A 211 -6.09 -10.99 -47.90
N LEU A 212 -7.23 -11.11 -47.24
CA LEU A 212 -8.37 -11.88 -47.77
C LEU A 212 -9.04 -11.14 -48.93
N ARG A 213 -9.30 -11.84 -50.04
CA ARG A 213 -10.07 -11.33 -51.18
C ARG A 213 -11.57 -11.37 -50.84
N GLY A 214 -12.31 -10.31 -51.17
CA GLY A 214 -13.77 -10.23 -50.96
C GLY A 214 -14.23 -9.32 -49.81
N VAL A 215 -13.32 -8.86 -48.94
CA VAL A 215 -13.62 -7.88 -47.89
C VAL A 215 -13.41 -6.45 -48.45
N GLY A 216 -14.45 -5.88 -49.05
CA GLY A 216 -14.46 -4.55 -49.66
C GLY A 216 -15.55 -3.65 -49.05
N LYS A 217 -15.32 -2.33 -49.04
CA LYS A 217 -16.26 -1.32 -48.52
C LYS A 217 -17.67 -1.56 -49.06
N MET A 218 -18.64 -1.79 -48.18
CA MET A 218 -20.04 -1.59 -48.54
C MET A 218 -20.20 -0.14 -49.05
N PRO A 219 -20.79 0.08 -50.22
CA PRO A 219 -21.14 1.44 -50.61
C PRO A 219 -22.17 1.98 -49.60
N LEU A 220 -21.95 3.20 -49.09
CA LEU A 220 -23.02 3.91 -48.39
C LEU A 220 -24.19 4.03 -49.37
N CYS A 221 -25.29 3.31 -49.12
CA CYS A 221 -26.56 3.62 -49.76
C CYS A 221 -26.91 5.06 -49.37
N SER A 222 -26.83 5.97 -50.33
CA SER A 222 -27.43 7.30 -50.24
C SER A 222 -28.94 7.13 -50.05
N LEU A 223 -29.42 7.38 -48.83
CA LEU A 223 -30.83 7.58 -48.54
C LEU A 223 -31.29 8.85 -49.27
N THR A 224 -31.67 8.74 -50.54
CA THR A 224 -32.45 9.78 -51.21
C THR A 224 -33.89 9.64 -50.74
N SER A 225 -34.32 10.56 -49.88
CA SER A 225 -35.71 10.73 -49.49
C SER A 225 -36.56 11.00 -50.75
N HIS A 226 -37.37 10.02 -51.17
CA HIS A 226 -38.44 10.27 -52.12
C HIS A 226 -39.53 11.05 -51.40
N HIS A 227 -39.66 12.33 -51.76
CA HIS A 227 -40.77 13.18 -51.38
C HIS A 227 -41.98 12.79 -52.25
N PRO A 228 -43.12 12.35 -51.67
CA PRO A 228 -44.31 12.11 -52.48
C PRO A 228 -44.88 13.48 -52.88
N GLY A 229 -44.92 13.74 -54.20
CA GLY A 229 -45.60 14.91 -54.75
C GLY A 229 -47.11 14.86 -54.49
N PRO A 230 -47.78 16.03 -54.46
CA PRO A 230 -49.19 16.11 -54.11
C PRO A 230 -50.06 15.51 -55.24
N MET A 231 -50.98 14.64 -54.86
CA MET A 231 -52.03 14.12 -55.76
C MET A 231 -53.12 15.18 -55.98
N PRO A 232 -53.75 15.22 -57.17
CA PRO A 232 -54.76 16.21 -57.55
C PRO A 232 -56.09 16.09 -56.78
#